data_AF-A0A5A7PE23-F1
#
_entry.id   AF-A0A5A7PE23-F1
#
_cell.length_a   1.000
_cell.length_b   1.000
_cell.length_c   1.000
_cell.angle_alpha   90.00
_cell.angle_beta   90.00
_cell.angle_gamma   90.00
#
_symmetry.space_group_name_H-M   'P 1'
#
loop_
_entity.id
_entity.type
_entity.pdbx_description
1 polymer ?
#
loop_
_entity_poly.entity_id
_entity_poly.type
_entity_poly.pdbx_seq_one_letter_code
_entity_poly.pdbx_strand_id
1 'polypeptide(L)'
;MAEGTYVKLTKKQKPLQNITPGELNQPINVEELNAPKCEQCGQTLPPTYSPPADEDWMTGIFGCTEDHESCLTGLFCPCVLFGRNVETFNENITQQSACIGHAICVEGGIALAVVTATCHGIDPDTACLLTEGLLFAWWVCGIYTGMGRQLLQRKYHLKNSPCDPCMVHCCLHWCAICQEHREMKHHLTDNISPDATVIEPPAVQEMSAAEQHTKPESSSSSHEDNHNNLQLQTVTL
;
A
#
# COMPACT_ATOMS: atom_id res chain seq x y z
N MET A 1 18.81 -35.46 34.53
CA MET A 1 18.17 -36.69 34.00
C MET A 1 16.68 -36.42 33.98
N ALA A 2 16.11 -36.10 32.82
CA ALA A 2 14.69 -35.79 32.69
C ALA A 2 13.92 -37.08 32.36
N GLU A 3 12.93 -37.41 33.19
CA GLU A 3 12.06 -38.57 33.04
C GLU A 3 11.10 -38.36 31.86
N GLY A 4 11.30 -39.13 30.78
CA GLY A 4 10.39 -39.11 29.63
C GLY A 4 9.09 -39.83 29.94
N THR A 5 7.96 -39.14 29.81
CA THR A 5 6.62 -39.75 29.88
C THR A 5 6.24 -40.30 28.51
N TYR A 6 6.02 -41.61 28.40
CA TYR A 6 5.62 -42.25 27.15
C TYR A 6 4.10 -42.37 27.05
N VAL A 7 3.54 -41.94 25.91
CA VAL A 7 2.12 -42.13 25.59
C VAL A 7 1.93 -43.46 24.86
N LYS A 8 1.04 -44.32 25.38
CA LYS A 8 0.74 -45.64 24.83
C LYS A 8 -0.22 -45.51 23.64
N LEU A 9 0.27 -45.75 22.42
CA LEU A 9 -0.56 -45.69 21.21
C LEU A 9 -1.43 -46.95 21.09
N THR A 10 -2.75 -46.78 21.09
CA THR A 10 -3.72 -47.85 20.81
C THR A 10 -3.90 -48.04 19.29
N LYS A 11 -3.97 -49.31 18.88
CA LYS A 11 -3.83 -49.84 17.51
C LYS A 11 -4.96 -49.50 16.51
N LYS A 12 -5.63 -48.36 16.63
CA LYS A 12 -6.75 -47.96 15.74
C LYS A 12 -6.51 -46.61 15.09
N GLN A 13 -5.56 -46.56 14.15
CA GLN A 13 -5.55 -45.53 13.11
C GLN A 13 -5.48 -46.22 11.75
N LYS A 14 -6.42 -45.88 10.87
CA LYS A 14 -6.43 -46.28 9.45
C LYS A 14 -5.14 -45.75 8.79
N PRO A 15 -4.50 -46.51 7.90
CA PRO A 15 -3.25 -46.07 7.28
C PRO A 15 -3.56 -44.96 6.27
N LEU A 16 -3.32 -43.71 6.67
CA LEU A 16 -3.11 -42.61 5.73
C LEU A 16 -1.60 -42.46 5.59
N GLN A 17 -1.13 -42.78 4.39
CA GLN A 17 0.25 -42.71 3.89
C GLN A 17 1.21 -43.78 4.45
N ASN A 18 1.81 -44.52 3.52
CA ASN A 18 2.93 -45.41 3.79
C ASN A 18 4.16 -44.55 4.08
N ILE A 19 4.38 -44.21 5.35
CA ILE A 19 5.60 -43.55 5.79
C ILE A 19 6.72 -44.58 5.74
N THR A 20 7.76 -44.33 4.96
CA THR A 20 8.89 -45.27 4.85
C THR A 20 9.76 -45.15 6.10
N PRO A 21 10.17 -46.25 6.76
CA PRO A 21 11.01 -46.19 7.96
C PRO A 21 12.32 -45.45 7.66
N GLY A 22 12.46 -44.23 8.18
CA GLY A 22 13.61 -43.36 7.93
C GLY A 22 13.25 -41.93 7.52
N GLU A 23 12.07 -41.68 6.94
CA GLU A 23 11.65 -40.32 6.58
C GLU A 23 11.46 -39.41 7.79
N LEU A 24 11.00 -39.96 8.92
CA LEU A 24 10.80 -39.19 10.15
C LEU A 24 12.11 -38.82 10.87
N ASN A 25 13.24 -39.44 10.50
CA ASN A 25 14.57 -39.14 11.05
C ASN A 25 15.37 -38.17 10.18
N GLN A 26 14.74 -37.56 9.16
CA GLN A 26 15.41 -36.50 8.40
C GLN A 26 15.55 -35.23 9.25
N PRO A 27 16.73 -34.58 9.23
CA PRO A 27 16.90 -33.31 9.93
C PRO A 27 15.95 -32.28 9.33
N ILE A 28 15.08 -31.72 10.17
CA ILE A 28 14.17 -30.64 9.77
C ILE A 28 15.03 -29.42 9.46
N ASN A 29 14.91 -28.88 8.25
CA ASN A 29 15.51 -27.60 7.92
C ASN A 29 14.76 -26.47 8.65
N VAL A 30 15.30 -26.04 9.80
CA VAL A 30 14.71 -25.01 10.65
C VAL A 30 14.67 -23.65 9.94
N GLU A 31 15.57 -23.40 9.00
CA GLU A 31 15.63 -22.15 8.22
C GLU A 31 14.49 -22.08 7.21
N GLU A 32 14.14 -23.20 6.58
CA GLU A 32 12.99 -23.30 5.68
C GLU A 32 11.65 -23.24 6.44
N LEU A 33 11.61 -23.76 7.68
CA LEU A 33 10.44 -23.70 8.54
C LEU A 33 10.13 -22.27 9.03
N ASN A 34 11.18 -21.49 9.30
CA ASN A 34 11.10 -20.09 9.74
C ASN A 34 11.17 -19.08 8.59
N ALA A 35 11.27 -19.53 7.34
CA ALA A 35 11.35 -18.65 6.20
C ALA A 35 10.10 -17.74 6.14
N PRO A 36 10.27 -16.42 5.92
CA PRO A 36 9.14 -15.51 5.75
C PRO A 36 8.28 -16.00 4.58
N LYS A 37 6.96 -15.99 4.75
CA LYS A 37 6.01 -16.39 3.71
C LYS A 37 5.18 -15.19 3.27
N CYS A 38 4.86 -15.13 1.99
CA CYS A 38 3.93 -14.15 1.47
C CYS A 38 2.55 -14.33 2.11
N GLU A 39 1.98 -13.26 2.68
CA GLU A 39 0.65 -13.31 3.32
C GLU A 39 -0.48 -13.61 2.32
N GLN A 40 -0.30 -13.31 1.04
CA GLN A 40 -1.33 -13.46 0.01
C GLN A 40 -1.30 -14.86 -0.65
N CYS A 41 -0.12 -15.36 -1.01
CA CYS A 41 0.03 -16.61 -1.75
C CYS A 41 0.73 -17.74 -0.98
N GLY A 42 1.24 -17.48 0.23
CA GLY A 42 1.89 -18.47 1.08
C GLY A 42 3.29 -18.92 0.60
N GLN A 43 3.81 -18.34 -0.48
CA GLN A 43 5.12 -18.68 -1.02
C GLN A 43 6.24 -18.25 -0.07
N THR A 44 7.26 -19.09 0.09
CA THR A 44 8.49 -18.74 0.82
C THR A 44 9.23 -17.63 0.11
N LEU A 45 9.50 -16.55 0.85
CA LEU A 45 10.18 -15.36 0.36
C LEU A 45 11.70 -15.57 0.48
N PRO A 46 12.49 -15.11 -0.52
CA PRO A 46 13.94 -15.21 -0.43
C PRO A 46 14.48 -14.38 0.75
N PRO A 47 15.63 -14.74 1.34
CA PRO A 47 16.20 -14.02 2.50
C PRO A 47 16.54 -12.55 2.21
N THR A 48 16.70 -12.20 0.92
CA THR A 48 16.94 -10.84 0.43
C THR A 48 15.66 -10.04 0.22
N TYR A 49 14.49 -10.65 0.38
CA TYR A 49 13.21 -9.95 0.28
C TYR A 49 13.01 -9.10 1.52
N SER A 50 13.13 -7.79 1.36
CA SER A 50 12.45 -6.86 2.25
C SER A 50 11.00 -6.70 1.74
N PRO A 51 9.99 -6.75 2.63
CA PRO A 51 8.68 -6.25 2.25
C PRO A 51 8.87 -4.80 1.76
N PRO A 52 8.16 -4.34 0.73
CA PRO A 52 8.41 -3.01 0.16
C PRO A 52 8.14 -1.83 1.13
N ALA A 53 7.83 -2.09 2.40
CA ALA A 53 7.42 -1.18 3.46
C ALA A 53 8.49 -0.17 3.93
N ASP A 54 9.42 0.24 3.06
CA ASP A 54 10.56 1.10 3.40
C ASP A 54 10.39 2.55 2.91
N GLU A 55 9.30 2.89 2.21
CA GLU A 55 9.03 4.29 1.86
C GLU A 55 8.60 5.06 3.12
N ASP A 56 9.38 6.09 3.46
CA ASP A 56 9.04 6.98 4.57
C ASP A 56 7.78 7.79 4.22
N TRP A 57 7.00 8.14 5.24
CA TRP A 57 5.85 9.04 5.05
C TRP A 57 6.35 10.37 4.49
N MET A 58 5.82 10.75 3.33
CA MET A 58 6.13 12.04 2.70
C MET A 58 5.48 13.19 3.47
N THR A 59 4.39 12.89 4.18
CA THR A 59 3.60 13.86 4.94
C THR A 59 3.75 13.68 6.45
N GLY A 60 3.97 14.79 7.16
CA GLY A 60 4.06 14.79 8.63
C GLY A 60 2.68 14.72 9.30
N ILE A 61 2.58 14.04 10.45
CA ILE A 61 1.33 13.95 11.24
C ILE A 61 0.82 15.34 11.68
N PHE A 62 1.72 16.28 12.02
CA PHE A 62 1.34 17.65 12.40
C PHE A 62 1.28 18.64 11.23
N GLY A 63 1.49 18.18 9.99
CA GLY A 63 1.49 19.02 8.79
C GLY A 63 0.09 19.39 8.27
N CYS A 64 -0.94 19.43 9.13
CA CYS A 64 -2.33 19.62 8.68
C CYS A 64 -2.52 20.88 7.83
N THR A 65 -1.77 21.94 8.11
CA THR A 65 -1.87 23.24 7.42
C THR A 65 -1.08 23.29 6.11
N GLU A 66 -0.39 22.23 5.72
CA GLU A 66 0.36 22.16 4.45
C GLU A 66 -0.58 22.10 3.24
N ASP A 67 -1.80 21.58 3.42
CA ASP A 67 -2.88 21.64 2.42
C ASP A 67 -4.10 22.36 3.00
N HIS A 68 -4.28 23.62 2.60
CA HIS A 68 -5.34 24.47 3.12
C HIS A 68 -6.75 23.93 2.83
N GLU A 69 -6.96 23.29 1.67
CA GLU A 69 -8.27 22.74 1.31
C GLU A 69 -8.60 21.53 2.18
N SER A 70 -7.66 20.60 2.34
CA SER A 70 -7.84 19.43 3.22
C SER A 70 -7.97 19.85 4.69
N CYS A 71 -7.18 20.83 5.12
CA CYS A 71 -7.25 21.39 6.46
C CYS A 71 -8.63 21.99 6.77
N LEU A 72 -9.17 22.83 5.87
CA LEU A 72 -10.50 23.40 6.04
C LEU A 72 -11.58 22.33 5.97
N THR A 73 -11.50 21.46 4.96
CA THR A 73 -12.52 20.44 4.71
C THR A 73 -12.74 19.62 5.94
N GLY A 74 -11.70 19.10 6.58
CA GLY A 74 -11.99 18.27 7.72
C GLY A 74 -12.04 19.02 9.07
N LEU A 75 -11.60 20.29 9.18
CA LEU A 75 -11.89 21.08 10.38
C LEU A 75 -13.40 21.28 10.52
N PHE A 76 -14.09 21.53 9.41
CA PHE A 76 -15.54 21.76 9.38
C PHE A 76 -16.36 20.50 9.04
N CYS A 77 -15.80 19.57 8.28
CA CYS A 77 -16.45 18.36 7.77
C CYS A 77 -15.47 17.16 7.78
N PRO A 78 -14.99 16.71 8.96
CA PRO A 78 -14.02 15.61 9.06
C PRO A 78 -14.53 14.30 8.46
N CYS A 79 -15.84 14.04 8.56
CA CYS A 79 -16.48 12.86 7.99
C CYS A 79 -16.42 12.80 6.45
N VAL A 80 -16.46 13.96 5.78
CA VAL A 80 -16.32 14.05 4.31
C VAL A 80 -14.89 13.74 3.89
N LEU A 81 -13.91 14.30 4.61
CA LEU A 81 -12.50 14.03 4.35
C LEU A 81 -12.19 12.55 4.56
N PHE A 82 -12.70 11.97 5.65
CA PHE A 82 -12.60 10.53 5.91
C PHE A 82 -13.25 9.68 4.82
N GLY A 83 -14.45 10.05 4.36
CA GLY A 83 -15.13 9.34 3.28
C GLY A 83 -14.30 9.31 1.99
N ARG A 84 -13.71 10.46 1.60
CA ARG A 84 -12.83 10.57 0.43
C ARG A 84 -11.59 9.68 0.57
N ASN A 85 -11.04 9.62 1.78
CA ASN A 85 -9.89 8.76 2.07
C ASN A 85 -10.24 7.29 1.86
N VAL A 86 -11.33 6.82 2.47
CA VAL A 86 -11.76 5.41 2.37
C VAL A 86 -12.04 5.01 0.93
N GLU A 87 -12.71 5.87 0.15
CA GLU A 87 -12.96 5.59 -1.27
C GLU A 87 -11.67 5.39 -2.06
N THR A 88 -10.60 6.11 -1.70
CA THR A 88 -9.31 6.03 -2.40
C THR A 88 -8.56 4.73 -2.10
N PHE A 89 -8.57 4.25 -0.85
CA PHE A 89 -7.82 3.04 -0.48
C PHE A 89 -8.67 1.76 -0.40
N ASN A 90 -10.00 1.86 -0.40
CA ASN A 90 -10.92 0.72 -0.29
C ASN A 90 -12.05 0.79 -1.31
N GLU A 91 -11.91 0.04 -2.40
CA GLU A 91 -12.88 -0.04 -3.50
C GLU A 91 -14.25 -0.63 -3.11
N ASN A 92 -14.33 -1.35 -1.99
CA ASN A 92 -15.56 -2.00 -1.56
C ASN A 92 -16.50 -1.06 -0.79
N ILE A 93 -16.01 0.11 -0.38
CA ILE A 93 -16.76 1.04 0.48
C ILE A 93 -16.92 2.37 -0.25
N THR A 94 -18.16 2.77 -0.44
CA THR A 94 -18.46 4.07 -1.06
C THR A 94 -18.14 5.22 -0.11
N GLN A 95 -17.76 6.37 -0.68
CA GLN A 95 -17.51 7.61 0.07
C GLN A 95 -18.67 7.96 1.00
N GLN A 96 -19.91 7.85 0.51
CA GLN A 96 -21.10 8.21 1.28
C GLN A 96 -21.31 7.29 2.49
N SER A 97 -21.12 5.98 2.32
CA SER A 97 -21.25 5.01 3.42
C SER A 97 -20.19 5.25 4.49
N ALA A 98 -18.94 5.47 4.08
CA ALA A 98 -17.85 5.79 5.00
C ALA A 98 -18.09 7.12 5.74
N CYS A 99 -18.56 8.15 5.03
CA CYS A 99 -18.89 9.46 5.60
C CYS A 99 -20.02 9.37 6.64
N ILE A 100 -21.12 8.67 6.31
CA ILE A 100 -22.26 8.51 7.24
C ILE A 100 -21.83 7.71 8.47
N GLY A 101 -21.08 6.61 8.28
CA GLY A 101 -20.57 5.80 9.38
C GLY A 101 -19.68 6.60 10.32
N HIS A 102 -18.75 7.39 9.79
CA HIS A 102 -17.87 8.26 10.58
C HIS A 102 -18.65 9.37 11.30
N ALA A 103 -19.58 10.05 10.60
CA ALA A 103 -20.42 11.09 11.19
C ALA A 103 -21.26 10.57 12.36
N ILE A 104 -21.83 9.36 12.25
CA ILE A 104 -22.64 8.77 13.33
C ILE A 104 -21.74 8.34 14.49
N CYS A 105 -20.67 7.58 14.22
CA CYS A 105 -19.86 6.96 15.26
C CYS A 105 -18.94 7.95 15.99
N VAL A 106 -18.37 8.93 15.27
CA VAL A 106 -17.43 9.90 15.83
C VAL A 106 -18.15 11.17 16.24
N GLU A 107 -18.70 11.91 15.27
CA GLU A 107 -19.31 13.21 15.54
C GLU A 107 -20.58 13.07 16.40
N GLY A 108 -21.43 12.10 16.06
CA GLY A 108 -22.63 11.76 16.84
C GLY A 108 -22.28 11.24 18.24
N GLY A 109 -21.21 10.45 18.38
CA GLY A 109 -20.70 9.98 19.66
C GLY A 109 -20.23 11.12 20.56
N ILE A 110 -19.45 12.06 20.02
CA ILE A 110 -18.99 13.26 20.75
C ILE A 110 -20.18 14.14 21.16
N ALA A 111 -21.11 14.39 20.24
CA ALA A 111 -22.31 15.19 20.53
C ALA A 111 -23.14 14.54 21.66
N LEU A 112 -23.34 13.22 21.60
CA LEU A 112 -24.05 12.49 22.64
C LEU A 112 -23.30 12.52 23.99
N ALA A 113 -21.97 12.41 23.98
CA ALA A 113 -21.15 12.51 25.18
C ALA A 113 -21.28 13.89 25.85
N VAL A 114 -21.23 14.97 25.06
CA VAL A 114 -21.38 16.35 25.55
C VAL A 114 -22.77 16.60 26.11
N VAL A 115 -23.82 16.14 25.41
CA VAL A 115 -25.21 16.23 25.91
C VAL A 115 -25.35 15.45 27.23
N THR A 116 -24.78 14.25 27.31
CA THR A 116 -24.82 13.43 28.52
C THR A 116 -24.08 14.11 29.69
N ALA A 117 -22.94 14.76 29.43
CA ALA A 117 -22.15 15.44 30.45
C ALA A 117 -22.80 16.75 30.96
N THR A 118 -23.61 17.42 30.14
CA THR A 118 -24.23 18.72 30.47
C THR A 118 -25.66 18.59 30.98
N CYS A 119 -26.36 17.49 30.69
CA CYS A 119 -27.69 17.20 31.19
C CYS A 119 -27.64 16.56 32.59
N HIS A 120 -27.88 17.37 33.63
CA HIS A 120 -27.90 16.93 35.04
C HIS A 120 -29.08 16.02 35.43
N GLY A 121 -29.97 15.67 34.49
CA GLY A 121 -31.20 14.91 34.74
C GLY A 121 -31.15 13.42 34.36
N ILE A 122 -29.97 12.90 34.01
CA ILE A 122 -29.81 11.51 33.57
C ILE A 122 -29.57 10.62 34.80
N ASP A 123 -30.37 9.56 34.94
CA ASP A 123 -30.18 8.56 35.98
C ASP A 123 -28.77 7.94 35.93
N PRO A 124 -28.12 7.69 37.08
CA PRO A 124 -26.72 7.24 37.12
C PRO A 124 -26.50 5.91 36.37
N ASP A 125 -27.47 5.00 36.42
CA ASP A 125 -27.42 3.72 35.69
C ASP A 125 -27.45 3.95 34.17
N THR A 126 -28.26 4.91 33.72
CA THR A 126 -28.35 5.27 32.29
C THR A 126 -27.08 5.98 31.83
N ALA A 127 -26.52 6.87 32.65
CA ALA A 127 -25.24 7.53 32.36
C ALA A 127 -24.08 6.51 32.26
N CYS A 128 -24.08 5.48 33.13
CA CYS A 128 -23.11 4.40 33.07
C CYS A 128 -23.21 3.62 31.75
N LEU A 129 -24.41 3.17 31.38
CA LEU A 129 -24.65 2.44 30.13
C LEU A 129 -24.30 3.26 28.88
N LEU A 130 -24.65 4.55 28.86
CA LEU A 130 -24.29 5.46 27.77
C LEU A 130 -22.77 5.62 27.67
N THR A 131 -22.08 5.76 28.80
CA THR A 131 -20.63 5.89 28.84
C THR A 131 -19.94 4.61 28.34
N GLU A 132 -20.38 3.44 28.78
CA GLU A 132 -19.86 2.15 28.30
C GLU A 132 -20.08 1.98 26.79
N GLY A 133 -21.27 2.31 26.29
CA GLY A 133 -21.60 2.26 24.87
C GLY A 133 -20.75 3.22 24.03
N LEU A 134 -20.54 4.44 24.50
CA LEU A 134 -19.70 5.45 23.84
C LEU A 134 -18.23 5.02 23.78
N LEU A 135 -17.69 4.44 24.86
CA LEU A 135 -16.33 3.92 24.88
C LEU A 135 -16.16 2.74 23.92
N PHE A 136 -17.14 1.83 23.87
CA PHE A 136 -17.11 0.70 22.94
C PHE A 136 -17.20 1.17 21.48
N ALA A 137 -18.13 2.08 21.17
CA ALA A 137 -18.27 2.64 19.83
C ALA A 137 -17.02 3.40 19.38
N TRP A 138 -16.42 4.20 20.27
CA TRP A 138 -15.17 4.90 20.03
C TRP A 138 -14.03 3.91 19.72
N TRP A 139 -13.88 2.86 20.52
CA TRP A 139 -12.85 1.84 20.33
C TRP A 139 -12.99 1.10 19.00
N VAL A 140 -14.21 0.67 18.65
CA VAL A 140 -14.49 0.01 17.36
C VAL A 140 -14.19 0.95 16.19
N CYS A 141 -14.54 2.23 16.31
CA CYS A 141 -14.22 3.23 15.29
C CYS A 141 -12.70 3.44 15.14
N GLY A 142 -11.96 3.49 16.25
CA GLY A 142 -10.49 3.56 16.27
C GLY A 142 -9.82 2.38 15.59
N ILE A 143 -10.35 1.16 15.79
CA ILE A 143 -9.86 -0.04 15.08
C ILE A 143 -10.17 0.06 13.59
N TYR A 144 -11.40 0.42 13.22
CA TYR A 144 -11.80 0.52 11.82
C TYR A 144 -10.97 1.54 11.04
N THR A 145 -10.76 2.73 11.62
CA THR A 145 -9.88 3.77 11.05
C THR A 145 -8.42 3.31 10.99
N GLY A 146 -7.92 2.68 12.07
CA GLY A 146 -6.59 2.08 12.08
C GLY A 146 -6.38 1.00 11.03
N MET A 147 -7.39 0.17 10.73
CA MET A 147 -7.35 -0.79 9.63
C MET A 147 -7.26 -0.10 8.27
N GLY A 148 -7.97 1.01 8.08
CA GLY A 148 -7.86 1.85 6.88
C GLY A 148 -6.44 2.37 6.69
N ARG A 149 -5.81 2.86 7.76
CA ARG A 149 -4.41 3.28 7.75
C ARG A 149 -3.45 2.15 7.37
N GLN A 150 -3.66 0.94 7.89
CA GLN A 150 -2.85 -0.21 7.50
C GLN A 150 -3.09 -0.61 6.04
N LEU A 151 -4.31 -0.49 5.54
CA LEU A 151 -4.61 -0.75 4.13
C LEU A 151 -3.90 0.27 3.24
N LEU A 152 -3.90 1.54 3.63
CA LEU A 152 -3.13 2.59 2.97
C LEU A 152 -1.63 2.29 2.95
N GLN A 153 -1.07 1.92 4.11
CA GLN A 153 0.34 1.54 4.23
C GLN A 153 0.70 0.33 3.36
N ARG A 154 -0.18 -0.68 3.28
CA ARG A 154 0.02 -1.83 2.39
C ARG A 154 -0.09 -1.43 0.92
N LYS A 155 -0.99 -0.52 0.57
CA LYS A 155 -1.25 -0.07 -0.81
C LYS A 155 -0.09 0.74 -1.38
N TYR A 156 0.50 1.64 -0.59
CA TYR A 156 1.60 2.51 -1.00
C TYR A 156 2.95 2.08 -0.43
N HIS A 157 3.02 0.90 0.20
CA HIS A 157 4.23 0.35 0.79
C HIS A 157 4.93 1.31 1.78
N LEU A 158 4.13 2.02 2.57
CA LEU A 158 4.63 2.99 3.54
C LEU A 158 5.07 2.32 4.83
N LYS A 159 6.08 2.90 5.46
CA LYS A 159 6.59 2.47 6.76
C LYS A 159 5.52 2.51 7.86
N ASN A 160 5.64 1.56 8.79
CA ASN A 160 4.84 1.57 10.01
C ASN A 160 5.11 2.86 10.80
N SER A 161 4.06 3.58 11.17
CA SER A 161 4.19 4.72 12.07
C SER A 161 4.68 4.28 13.45
N PRO A 162 5.42 5.13 14.18
CA PRO A 162 6.00 4.81 15.48
C PRO A 162 4.95 4.57 16.58
N CYS A 163 3.69 4.94 16.34
CA CYS A 163 2.56 4.69 17.25
C CYS A 163 1.59 3.69 16.63
N ASP A 164 1.02 2.83 17.47
CA ASP A 164 -0.06 1.91 17.08
C ASP A 164 -1.16 2.69 16.34
N PRO A 165 -1.63 2.21 15.16
CA PRO A 165 -2.60 2.93 14.34
C PRO A 165 -3.85 3.39 15.10
N CYS A 166 -4.36 2.57 16.03
CA CYS A 166 -5.54 2.90 16.83
C CYS A 166 -5.27 4.09 17.78
N MET A 167 -4.07 4.14 18.34
CA MET A 167 -3.67 5.19 19.29
C MET A 167 -3.56 6.57 18.62
N VAL A 168 -3.13 6.62 17.36
CA VAL A 168 -3.03 7.86 16.58
C VAL A 168 -4.42 8.42 16.27
N HIS A 169 -5.37 7.58 15.88
CA HIS A 169 -6.75 8.03 15.65
C HIS A 169 -7.50 8.37 16.94
N CYS A 170 -7.12 7.78 18.08
CA CYS A 170 -7.71 8.12 19.38
C CYS A 170 -7.32 9.54 19.84
N CYS A 171 -6.04 9.92 19.74
CA CYS A 171 -5.55 11.19 20.30
C CYS A 171 -5.42 12.32 19.26
N LEU A 172 -5.21 11.97 17.99
CA LEU A 172 -4.91 12.89 16.90
C LEU A 172 -5.76 12.56 15.67
N HIS A 173 -7.03 12.21 15.88
CA HIS A 173 -7.97 11.81 14.82
C HIS A 173 -7.95 12.72 13.60
N TRP A 174 -8.05 14.02 13.86
CA TRP A 174 -8.05 15.08 12.87
C TRP A 174 -6.76 15.08 12.02
N CYS A 175 -5.63 15.05 12.71
CA CYS A 175 -4.31 15.10 12.11
C CYS A 175 -3.99 13.86 11.29
N ALA A 176 -4.41 12.69 11.78
CA ALA A 176 -4.26 11.41 11.10
C ALA A 176 -5.00 11.40 9.76
N ILE A 177 -6.28 11.82 9.75
CA ILE A 177 -7.10 11.88 8.54
C ILE A 177 -6.50 12.86 7.51
N CYS A 178 -6.00 14.01 7.99
CA CYS A 178 -5.31 14.97 7.13
C CYS A 178 -4.02 14.40 6.54
N GLN A 179 -3.20 13.73 7.36
CA GLN A 179 -1.96 13.09 6.91
C GLN A 179 -2.27 12.08 5.81
N GLU A 180 -3.19 11.14 6.06
CA GLU A 180 -3.58 10.11 5.10
C GLU A 180 -4.05 10.72 3.78
N HIS A 181 -4.90 11.76 3.85
CA HIS A 181 -5.40 12.45 2.67
C HIS A 181 -4.28 13.06 1.83
N ARG A 182 -3.36 13.78 2.47
CA ARG A 182 -2.23 14.42 1.79
C ARG A 182 -1.29 13.38 1.19
N GLU A 183 -1.05 12.28 1.90
CA GLU A 183 -0.23 11.17 1.40
C GLU A 183 -0.84 10.61 0.11
N MET A 184 -2.13 10.26 0.13
CA MET A 184 -2.81 9.76 -1.08
C MET A 184 -2.79 10.75 -2.23
N LYS A 185 -3.00 12.03 -1.95
CA LYS A 185 -2.95 13.09 -2.95
C LYS A 185 -1.55 13.18 -3.59
N HIS A 186 -0.48 13.04 -2.80
CA HIS A 186 0.89 13.03 -3.29
C HIS A 186 1.13 11.86 -4.26
N HIS A 187 0.76 10.64 -3.85
CA HIS A 187 0.92 9.45 -4.71
C HIS A 187 0.07 9.56 -5.97
N LEU A 188 -1.13 10.15 -5.92
CA LEU A 188 -1.94 10.41 -7.13
C LEU A 188 -1.26 11.42 -8.07
N THR A 189 -0.69 12.51 -7.56
CA THR A 189 -0.01 13.50 -8.39
C THR A 189 1.26 12.96 -9.05
N ASP A 190 1.98 12.06 -8.37
CA ASP A 190 3.16 11.40 -8.94
C ASP A 190 2.76 10.43 -10.07
N ASN A 191 1.68 9.66 -9.88
CA ASN A 191 1.16 8.76 -10.91
C ASN A 191 0.56 9.52 -12.12
N ILE A 192 -0.02 10.70 -11.90
CA ILE A 192 -0.58 11.56 -12.97
C ILE A 192 0.50 12.41 -13.65
N SER A 193 1.73 12.43 -13.13
CA SER A 193 2.89 12.97 -13.80
C SER A 193 3.71 11.85 -14.46
N PRO A 194 3.23 11.19 -15.54
CA PRO A 194 4.18 10.63 -16.46
C PRO A 194 4.83 11.84 -17.12
N ASP A 195 6.09 12.04 -16.81
CA ASP A 195 7.07 12.19 -17.86
C ASP A 195 6.51 12.79 -19.17
N ALA A 196 6.31 14.10 -19.16
CA ALA A 196 6.28 14.90 -20.37
C ALA A 196 7.69 14.99 -20.99
N THR A 197 8.62 14.07 -20.68
CA THR A 197 9.71 13.79 -21.60
C THR A 197 9.21 12.81 -22.65
N VAL A 198 8.93 13.40 -23.81
CA VAL A 198 9.06 12.72 -25.10
C VAL A 198 10.40 11.99 -25.08
N ILE A 199 10.38 10.69 -24.79
CA ILE A 199 11.52 9.82 -25.04
C ILE A 199 11.63 9.77 -26.57
N GLU A 200 12.48 10.61 -27.15
CA GLU A 200 12.83 10.50 -28.55
C GLU A 200 13.45 9.10 -28.75
N PRO A 201 12.90 8.28 -29.67
CA PRO A 201 13.44 6.97 -29.92
C PRO A 201 14.88 7.11 -30.43
N PRO A 202 15.83 6.28 -29.95
CA PRO A 202 17.19 6.31 -30.44
C PRO A 202 17.20 6.06 -31.95
N ALA A 203 18.04 6.81 -32.67
CA ALA A 203 18.15 6.73 -34.12
C ALA A 203 18.32 5.26 -34.56
N VAL A 204 17.47 4.84 -35.51
CA VAL A 204 17.47 3.48 -36.05
C VAL A 204 18.87 3.17 -36.59
N GLN A 205 19.58 2.27 -35.91
CA GLN A 205 20.88 1.79 -36.34
C GLN A 205 20.68 0.75 -37.43
N GLU A 206 20.85 1.15 -38.69
CA GLU A 206 20.83 0.20 -39.80
C GLU A 206 22.10 -0.66 -39.78
N MET A 207 21.92 -1.99 -39.78
CA MET A 207 23.02 -2.93 -40.01
C MET A 207 23.15 -3.18 -41.52
N SER A 208 24.25 -2.75 -42.11
CA SER A 208 24.59 -3.13 -43.48
C SER A 208 25.31 -4.48 -43.44
N ALA A 209 24.62 -5.56 -43.80
CA ALA A 209 25.21 -6.88 -43.99
C ALA A 209 25.64 -7.06 -45.45
N ALA A 210 26.93 -6.86 -45.74
CA ALA A 210 27.61 -7.46 -46.88
C ALA A 210 29.12 -7.45 -46.63
N GLU A 211 29.66 -8.59 -46.20
CA GLU A 211 31.09 -8.89 -46.36
C GLU A 211 31.35 -9.33 -47.80
N GLN A 212 32.36 -8.76 -48.45
CA GLN A 212 33.23 -9.55 -49.32
C GLN A 212 34.65 -8.94 -49.36
N HIS A 213 35.56 -9.76 -48.86
CA HIS A 213 37.00 -9.62 -48.80
C HIS A 213 37.60 -9.50 -50.22
N THR A 214 38.61 -8.62 -50.43
CA THR A 214 39.90 -8.86 -51.13
C THR A 214 40.61 -7.51 -51.42
N LYS A 215 41.78 -7.28 -50.81
CA LYS A 215 42.82 -6.27 -51.18
C LYS A 215 43.54 -6.76 -52.47
N PRO A 216 44.23 -5.92 -53.29
CA PRO A 216 45.29 -4.99 -52.84
C PRO A 216 45.49 -3.68 -53.66
N GLU A 217 46.38 -2.81 -53.12
CA GLU A 217 47.18 -1.76 -53.82
C GLU A 217 46.43 -0.63 -54.56
N SER A 218 46.90 0.60 -54.75
CA SER A 218 47.95 1.47 -54.22
C SER A 218 47.71 2.85 -54.87
N SER A 219 48.27 3.93 -54.30
CA SER A 219 48.53 5.24 -54.90
C SER A 219 47.38 6.24 -55.23
N SER A 220 47.53 7.40 -54.59
CA SER A 220 47.15 8.79 -54.93
C SER A 220 46.77 9.15 -56.38
N SER A 221 45.74 10.00 -56.55
CA SER A 221 45.81 11.41 -57.00
C SER A 221 44.54 11.91 -57.73
N SER A 222 44.05 13.09 -57.29
CA SER A 222 43.47 14.25 -58.02
C SER A 222 42.35 14.16 -59.09
N HIS A 223 41.51 15.21 -59.10
CA HIS A 223 40.62 15.74 -60.17
C HIS A 223 39.38 14.91 -60.52
N GLU A 224 38.26 15.42 -61.02
CA GLU A 224 37.53 16.70 -61.05
C GLU A 224 36.16 16.33 -61.68
N ASP A 225 35.12 17.09 -61.38
CA ASP A 225 33.91 17.30 -62.19
C ASP A 225 32.85 16.22 -62.49
N ASN A 226 31.63 16.76 -62.44
CA ASN A 226 30.49 16.57 -63.35
C ASN A 226 29.34 15.61 -62.96
N HIS A 227 28.25 16.24 -62.51
CA HIS A 227 26.88 16.11 -63.04
C HIS A 227 26.26 14.71 -63.20
N ASN A 228 25.13 14.47 -62.53
CA ASN A 228 23.81 14.62 -63.17
C ASN A 228 22.63 14.33 -62.22
N ASN A 229 21.63 15.19 -62.36
CA ASN A 229 20.29 15.14 -61.75
C ASN A 229 19.48 13.93 -62.26
N LEU A 230 18.75 13.25 -61.37
CA LEU A 230 17.46 12.63 -61.70
C LEU A 230 16.54 12.65 -60.46
N GLN A 231 15.56 13.55 -60.47
CA GLN A 231 14.38 13.51 -59.61
C GLN A 231 13.46 12.37 -60.05
N LEU A 232 12.79 11.71 -59.11
CA LEU A 232 11.50 11.08 -59.38
C LEU A 232 10.49 11.40 -58.28
N GLN A 233 9.33 11.82 -58.75
CA GLN A 233 8.20 12.41 -58.06
C GLN A 233 7.24 11.31 -57.57
N THR A 234 6.63 11.54 -56.42
CA THR A 234 5.62 10.69 -55.77
C THR A 234 4.33 10.54 -56.60
N VAL A 235 3.79 9.31 -56.64
CA VAL A 235 2.42 9.04 -57.08
C VAL A 235 1.64 8.45 -55.91
N THR A 236 0.53 9.10 -55.60
CA THR A 236 -0.44 8.73 -54.57
C THR A 236 -1.51 7.81 -55.17
N LEU A 237 -1.83 6.72 -54.47
CA LEU A 237 -3.18 6.18 -54.38
C LEU A 237 -3.43 5.80 -52.91
#